data_AF-A0AAT9UXF4-F1
#
_entry.id   AF-A0AAT9UXF4-F1
#
_cell.length_a   1.000
_cell.length_b   1.000
_cell.length_c   1.000
_cell.angle_alpha   90.00
_cell.angle_beta   90.00
_cell.angle_gamma   90.00
#
_symmetry.space_group_name_H-M   'P 1'
#
loop_
_entity.id
_entity.type
_entity.pdbx_description
1 polymer ?
#
loop_
_entity_poly.entity_id
_entity_poly.type
_entity_poly.pdbx_seq_one_letter_code
_entity_poly.pdbx_strand_id
1 'polypeptide(L)'
;DLKKEEGAGLVGYQPGMDYPYGSVGAYLNASYAMLPTVNIANYSSLKEAIAAIPSGGTVYVPAARYESGKWNVNADSMNVDNVRILGERAPTWNSTLTRLIGGSVIGGRFIAWANNLTIENIGFDNGRDYINSKYPGADTTTASHPDGNTWDAFVHGAPSTGLEQRNGLVLRNVIGLMYTSQALGHAILTEGYSHGRLDNVTGIGGSHGVIIKASDVVATGIFAYCQSKNGLIIKADGSSNCGNVFVHDFTYAYKPRNTSPWFEPAYAEHGVDIDPNA
;
A
#
# COMPACT_ATOMS: atom_id res chain seq x y z
N ASP A 1 22.82 2.66 20.41
CA ASP A 1 23.28 3.20 19.11
C ASP A 1 22.61 2.58 17.89
N LEU A 2 22.40 1.26 17.83
CA LEU A 2 21.75 0.60 16.68
C LEU A 2 20.30 1.03 16.36
N LYS A 3 19.59 1.67 17.30
CA LYS A 3 18.22 2.20 17.11
C LYS A 3 18.16 3.56 16.41
N LYS A 4 19.32 4.21 16.20
CA LYS A 4 19.43 5.50 15.51
C LYS A 4 19.45 5.28 13.99
N GLU A 5 19.22 6.33 13.21
CA GLU A 5 19.24 6.26 11.75
C GLU A 5 20.59 5.76 11.21
N GLU A 6 21.70 6.10 11.87
CA GLU A 6 23.05 5.65 11.53
C GLU A 6 23.34 4.22 12.01
N GLY A 7 22.40 3.59 12.72
CA GLY A 7 22.55 2.28 13.35
C GLY A 7 22.93 1.18 12.37
N ALA A 8 22.41 1.23 11.13
CA ALA A 8 22.79 0.30 10.07
C ALA A 8 24.28 0.44 9.67
N GLY A 9 24.85 1.64 9.75
CA GLY A 9 26.27 1.89 9.49
C GLY A 9 27.21 1.27 10.54
N LEU A 10 26.67 0.86 11.69
CA LEU A 10 27.40 0.27 12.80
C LEU A 10 27.33 -1.28 12.82
N VAL A 11 26.49 -1.88 11.97
CA VAL A 11 26.36 -3.34 11.87
C VAL A 11 27.26 -3.84 10.75
N GLY A 12 28.18 -4.75 11.05
CA GLY A 12 29.01 -5.40 10.02
C GLY A 12 28.16 -6.25 9.07
N TYR A 13 28.51 -6.25 7.78
CA TYR A 13 27.87 -7.04 6.73
C TYR A 13 28.93 -7.80 5.94
N GLN A 14 28.70 -9.10 5.74
CA GLN A 14 29.57 -10.00 4.98
C GLN A 14 28.71 -10.88 4.06
N PRO A 15 28.65 -10.58 2.74
CA PRO A 15 27.96 -11.44 1.78
C PRO A 15 28.88 -12.57 1.33
N GLY A 16 28.63 -13.79 1.82
CA GLY A 16 29.46 -14.96 1.48
C GLY A 16 30.85 -14.93 2.15
N MET A 17 31.52 -16.08 2.19
CA MET A 17 32.77 -16.25 2.95
C MET A 17 34.01 -15.53 2.37
N ASP A 18 33.86 -14.68 1.35
CA ASP A 18 34.98 -13.98 0.72
C ASP A 18 34.85 -12.45 0.89
N TYR A 19 35.97 -11.83 1.29
CA TYR A 19 36.12 -10.39 1.60
C TYR A 19 35.66 -9.45 0.46
N PRO A 20 35.21 -8.20 0.77
CA PRO A 20 35.57 -7.42 1.96
C PRO A 20 34.42 -7.03 2.90
N TYR A 21 34.80 -6.80 4.16
CA TYR A 21 33.95 -6.29 5.26
C TYR A 21 33.37 -4.92 4.93
N GLY A 22 32.04 -4.82 4.90
CA GLY A 22 31.30 -3.55 4.86
C GLY A 22 30.39 -3.41 6.08
N SER A 23 29.68 -2.29 6.22
CA SER A 23 28.52 -2.21 7.13
C SER A 23 27.22 -2.48 6.37
N VAL A 24 26.17 -2.88 7.08
CA VAL A 24 24.81 -3.00 6.53
C VAL A 24 24.40 -1.67 5.90
N GLY A 25 24.74 -0.54 6.54
CA GLY A 25 24.51 0.79 5.98
C GLY A 25 25.27 1.04 4.69
N ALA A 26 26.52 0.59 4.56
CA ALA A 26 27.28 0.70 3.33
C ALA A 26 26.74 -0.19 2.21
N TYR A 27 26.30 -1.41 2.53
CA TYR A 27 25.67 -2.31 1.56
C TYR A 27 24.33 -1.75 1.08
N LEU A 28 23.45 -1.31 2.00
CA LEU A 28 22.19 -0.67 1.64
C LEU A 28 22.45 0.58 0.79
N ASN A 29 23.38 1.45 1.18
CA ASN A 29 23.72 2.63 0.38
C ASN A 29 24.31 2.28 -1.00
N ALA A 30 25.15 1.24 -1.10
CA ALA A 30 25.70 0.80 -2.38
C ALA A 30 24.65 0.13 -3.29
N SER A 31 23.70 -0.62 -2.72
CA SER A 31 22.60 -1.25 -3.44
C SER A 31 21.55 -0.24 -3.90
N TYR A 32 21.30 0.85 -3.15
CA TYR A 32 20.33 1.88 -3.52
C TYR A 32 20.93 3.04 -4.34
N ALA A 33 22.21 3.38 -4.18
CA ALA A 33 22.85 4.49 -4.93
C ALA A 33 23.21 4.14 -6.39
N MET A 34 23.12 2.86 -6.80
CA MET A 34 23.36 2.44 -8.18
C MET A 34 22.08 2.12 -8.97
N LEU A 35 20.91 2.14 -8.33
CA LEU A 35 19.66 1.90 -9.03
C LEU A 35 19.09 3.21 -9.60
N PRO A 36 18.50 3.17 -10.81
CA PRO A 36 17.98 4.36 -11.47
C PRO A 36 16.90 5.03 -10.63
N THR A 37 16.94 6.37 -10.59
CA THR A 37 15.83 7.19 -10.09
C THR A 37 15.13 7.84 -11.27
N VAL A 38 13.82 7.65 -11.36
CA VAL A 38 12.95 8.28 -12.36
C VAL A 38 11.93 9.17 -11.68
N ASN A 39 11.55 10.27 -12.33
CA ASN A 39 10.48 11.14 -11.85
C ASN A 39 9.19 10.79 -12.58
N ILE A 40 8.13 10.44 -11.86
CA ILE A 40 6.82 10.07 -12.43
C ILE A 40 6.24 11.17 -13.34
N ALA A 41 6.59 12.44 -13.11
CA ALA A 41 6.13 13.56 -13.93
C ALA A 41 6.58 13.51 -15.39
N ASN A 42 7.58 12.67 -15.70
CA ASN A 42 8.06 12.44 -17.06
C ASN A 42 7.31 11.29 -17.78
N TYR A 43 6.31 10.69 -17.13
CA TYR A 43 5.57 9.53 -17.63
C TYR A 43 4.06 9.77 -17.51
N SER A 44 3.26 9.02 -18.28
CA SER A 44 1.80 9.18 -18.23
C SER A 44 1.19 8.59 -16.94
N SER A 45 1.89 7.65 -16.30
CA SER A 45 1.42 6.91 -15.14
C SER A 45 2.56 6.31 -14.32
N LEU A 46 2.23 5.88 -13.10
CA LEU A 46 3.12 5.10 -12.24
C LEU A 46 3.59 3.81 -12.95
N LYS A 47 2.69 3.14 -13.67
CA LYS A 47 3.02 1.94 -14.44
C LYS A 47 4.14 2.16 -15.44
N GLU A 48 4.07 3.25 -16.21
CA GLU A 48 5.13 3.60 -17.18
C GLU A 48 6.44 3.99 -16.49
N ALA A 49 6.37 4.73 -15.38
CA ALA A 49 7.57 5.08 -14.61
C ALA A 49 8.29 3.83 -14.08
N ILE A 50 7.55 2.85 -13.58
CA ILE A 50 8.12 1.57 -13.11
C ILE A 50 8.71 0.76 -14.28
N ALA A 51 8.06 0.76 -15.45
CA ALA A 51 8.58 0.09 -16.64
C ALA A 51 9.93 0.67 -17.11
N ALA A 52 10.24 1.93 -16.77
CA ALA A 52 11.53 2.55 -17.06
C ALA A 52 12.66 2.12 -16.11
N ILE A 53 12.35 1.37 -15.05
CA ILE A 53 13.32 0.84 -14.07
C ILE A 53 13.19 -0.70 -13.93
N PRO A 54 13.35 -1.47 -15.01
CA PRO A 54 13.01 -2.91 -15.04
C PRO A 54 13.84 -3.80 -14.10
N SER A 55 14.93 -3.27 -13.54
CA SER A 55 15.78 -3.97 -12.55
C SER A 55 15.56 -3.48 -11.11
N GLY A 56 14.52 -2.69 -10.87
CA GLY A 56 14.31 -1.97 -9.62
C GLY A 56 14.93 -0.58 -9.63
N GLY A 57 14.68 0.18 -8.58
CA GLY A 57 15.08 1.58 -8.45
C GLY A 57 14.02 2.45 -7.79
N THR A 58 14.19 3.77 -7.90
CA THR A 58 13.29 4.72 -7.24
C THR A 58 12.39 5.43 -8.25
N VAL A 59 11.08 5.38 -8.03
CA VAL A 59 10.12 6.30 -8.63
C VAL A 59 9.89 7.44 -7.64
N TYR A 60 10.41 8.63 -7.98
CA TYR A 60 10.10 9.85 -7.25
C TYR A 60 8.75 10.42 -7.71
N VAL A 61 7.89 10.74 -6.75
CA VAL A 61 6.53 11.25 -6.98
C VAL A 61 6.42 12.65 -6.36
N PRO A 62 6.55 13.73 -7.15
CA PRO A 62 6.35 15.10 -6.65
C PRO A 62 4.95 15.28 -6.03
N ALA A 63 4.77 16.36 -5.27
CA ALA A 63 3.49 16.69 -4.64
C ALA A 63 2.46 17.15 -5.68
N ALA A 64 1.83 16.20 -6.34
CA ALA A 64 0.74 16.38 -7.28
C ALA A 64 -0.07 15.08 -7.41
N ARG A 65 -1.05 15.07 -8.32
CA ARG A 65 -1.79 13.87 -8.68
C ARG A 65 -1.26 13.28 -9.98
N TYR A 66 -0.98 11.98 -9.96
CA TYR A 66 -0.56 11.19 -11.11
C TYR A 66 -1.46 9.97 -11.25
N GLU A 67 -1.55 9.40 -12.44
CA GLU A 67 -2.35 8.20 -12.69
C GLU A 67 -1.58 6.94 -12.27
N SER A 68 -2.27 5.94 -11.71
CA SER A 68 -1.65 4.65 -11.43
C SER A 68 -1.33 3.86 -12.71
N GLY A 69 -2.14 4.03 -13.76
CA GLY A 69 -2.17 3.16 -14.93
C GLY A 69 -3.19 2.02 -14.76
N LYS A 70 -3.38 1.22 -15.81
CA LYS A 70 -4.30 0.06 -15.75
C LYS A 70 -3.61 -1.13 -15.10
N TRP A 71 -4.24 -1.68 -14.06
CA TRP A 71 -3.78 -2.86 -13.32
C TRP A 71 -4.94 -3.84 -13.16
N ASN A 72 -4.64 -5.15 -13.23
CA ASN A 72 -5.60 -6.23 -13.10
C ASN A 72 -5.03 -7.31 -12.16
N VAL A 73 -5.71 -7.59 -11.05
CA VAL A 73 -5.23 -8.56 -10.05
C VAL A 73 -4.91 -9.91 -10.66
N ASN A 74 -5.68 -10.38 -11.64
CA ASN A 74 -5.55 -11.74 -12.17
C ASN A 74 -4.69 -11.84 -13.43
N ALA A 75 -4.21 -10.72 -13.97
CA ALA A 75 -3.54 -10.70 -15.28
C ALA A 75 -2.34 -9.74 -15.37
N ASP A 76 -2.28 -8.72 -14.50
CA ASP A 76 -1.37 -7.59 -14.67
C ASP A 76 -1.15 -6.84 -13.34
N SER A 77 -0.18 -7.31 -12.56
CA SER A 77 0.31 -6.66 -11.34
C SER A 77 1.74 -6.16 -11.53
N MET A 78 2.13 -5.17 -10.73
CA MET A 78 3.52 -4.70 -10.69
C MET A 78 4.41 -5.79 -10.08
N ASN A 79 5.31 -6.36 -10.88
CA ASN A 79 6.15 -7.51 -10.51
C ASN A 79 7.66 -7.22 -10.58
N VAL A 80 8.05 -5.94 -10.54
CA VAL A 80 9.45 -5.52 -10.54
C VAL A 80 9.94 -5.43 -9.10
N ASP A 81 10.92 -6.27 -8.76
CA ASP A 81 11.54 -6.29 -7.44
C ASP A 81 12.40 -5.05 -7.17
N ASN A 82 12.64 -4.75 -5.89
CA ASN A 82 13.51 -3.67 -5.41
C ASN A 82 13.08 -2.27 -5.90
N VAL A 83 11.77 -2.07 -6.03
CA VAL A 83 11.19 -0.76 -6.36
C VAL A 83 10.91 0.02 -5.08
N ARG A 84 11.34 1.29 -5.07
CA ARG A 84 10.95 2.28 -4.08
C ARG A 84 10.07 3.34 -4.74
N ILE A 85 8.87 3.56 -4.20
CA ILE A 85 7.99 4.67 -4.59
C ILE A 85 8.05 5.71 -3.49
N LEU A 86 8.67 6.85 -3.77
CA LEU A 86 8.93 7.89 -2.79
C LEU A 86 8.16 9.16 -3.14
N GLY A 87 7.13 9.45 -2.36
CA GLY A 87 6.42 10.71 -2.40
C GLY A 87 7.22 11.85 -1.78
N GLU A 88 7.19 13.02 -2.42
CA GLU A 88 7.72 14.27 -1.88
C GLU A 88 7.06 14.63 -0.54
N ARG A 89 5.74 14.42 -0.43
CA ARG A 89 4.98 14.72 0.78
C ARG A 89 3.74 13.84 0.90
N ALA A 90 3.49 13.29 2.09
CA ALA A 90 2.30 12.51 2.35
C ALA A 90 1.04 13.37 2.13
N PRO A 91 0.04 12.89 1.38
CA PRO A 91 -1.20 13.62 1.20
C PRO A 91 -2.07 13.55 2.45
N THR A 92 -3.13 14.35 2.45
CA THR A 92 -4.26 14.25 3.39
C THR A 92 -5.57 14.12 2.59
N TRP A 93 -6.71 14.08 3.27
CA TRP A 93 -8.03 14.04 2.64
C TRP A 93 -8.73 15.40 2.68
N ASN A 94 -9.62 15.66 1.72
CA ASN A 94 -10.49 16.82 1.81
C ASN A 94 -11.63 16.59 2.84
N SER A 95 -12.30 17.66 3.24
CA SER A 95 -13.33 17.62 4.30
C SER A 95 -14.53 16.72 3.98
N THR A 96 -14.79 16.47 2.69
CA THR A 96 -15.90 15.62 2.22
C THR A 96 -15.48 14.19 1.87
N LEU A 97 -14.21 13.81 2.06
CA LEU A 97 -13.65 12.51 1.69
C LEU A 97 -13.92 12.10 0.23
N THR A 98 -13.96 13.07 -0.69
CA THR A 98 -14.13 12.77 -2.13
C THR A 98 -12.82 12.54 -2.85
N ARG A 99 -11.70 13.02 -2.28
CA ARG A 99 -10.34 12.88 -2.83
C ARG A 99 -9.24 13.14 -1.80
N LEU A 100 -8.05 12.65 -2.11
CA LEU A 100 -6.80 13.03 -1.44
C LEU A 100 -6.23 14.34 -2.03
N ILE A 101 -5.59 15.14 -1.18
CA ILE A 101 -5.09 16.49 -1.48
C ILE A 101 -3.74 16.77 -0.81
N GLY A 102 -3.03 17.78 -1.30
CA GLY A 102 -1.89 18.37 -0.59
C GLY A 102 -0.63 17.52 -0.55
N GLY A 103 -0.51 16.44 -1.30
CA GLY A 103 0.71 15.62 -1.33
C GLY A 103 0.82 14.82 -2.61
N SER A 104 1.66 13.80 -2.57
CA SER A 104 1.90 12.86 -3.66
C SER A 104 0.77 11.85 -3.73
N VAL A 105 -0.07 11.96 -4.76
CA VAL A 105 -1.27 11.14 -4.94
C VAL A 105 -1.19 10.34 -6.23
N ILE A 106 -1.46 9.04 -6.11
CA ILE A 106 -1.66 8.13 -7.23
C ILE A 106 -3.19 7.90 -7.35
N GLY A 107 -3.79 8.43 -8.41
CA GLY A 107 -5.19 8.24 -8.74
C GLY A 107 -5.42 6.87 -9.37
N GLY A 108 -6.43 6.16 -8.87
CA GLY A 108 -6.77 4.81 -9.29
C GLY A 108 -6.05 3.73 -8.48
N ARG A 109 -6.46 2.50 -8.74
CA ARG A 109 -5.92 1.32 -8.06
C ARG A 109 -4.44 1.11 -8.40
N PHE A 110 -3.66 0.65 -7.42
CA PHE A 110 -2.32 0.12 -7.65
C PHE A 110 -2.23 -1.30 -7.11
N ILE A 111 -1.80 -2.24 -7.96
CA ILE A 111 -1.66 -3.65 -7.62
C ILE A 111 -0.20 -4.04 -7.82
N ALA A 112 0.43 -4.57 -6.78
CA ALA A 112 1.81 -4.98 -6.78
C ALA A 112 1.99 -6.38 -6.19
N TRP A 113 3.04 -7.07 -6.63
CA TRP A 113 3.48 -8.35 -6.10
C TRP A 113 4.96 -8.52 -6.39
N ALA A 114 5.79 -7.92 -5.54
CA ALA A 114 7.22 -7.80 -5.77
C ALA A 114 7.99 -7.91 -4.45
N ASN A 115 9.24 -8.37 -4.52
CA ASN A 115 10.15 -8.37 -3.39
C ASN A 115 10.69 -6.97 -3.12
N ASN A 116 10.91 -6.67 -1.84
CA ASN A 116 11.54 -5.46 -1.35
C ASN A 116 10.86 -4.17 -1.83
N LEU A 117 9.54 -4.21 -2.06
CA LEU A 117 8.77 -3.02 -2.42
C LEU A 117 8.70 -2.08 -1.22
N THR A 118 9.15 -0.84 -1.41
CA THR A 118 9.04 0.23 -0.43
C THR A 118 8.16 1.35 -0.97
N ILE A 119 7.17 1.78 -0.20
CA ILE A 119 6.28 2.90 -0.56
C ILE A 119 6.22 3.88 0.62
N GLU A 120 6.59 5.12 0.37
CA GLU A 120 6.67 6.15 1.41
C GLU A 120 5.99 7.44 0.95
N ASN A 121 5.15 8.02 1.81
CA ASN A 121 4.50 9.31 1.61
C ASN A 121 3.55 9.37 0.39
N ILE A 122 2.81 8.29 0.13
CA ILE A 122 1.90 8.17 -1.03
C ILE A 122 0.45 8.00 -0.59
N GLY A 123 -0.46 8.64 -1.30
CA GLY A 123 -1.89 8.33 -1.23
C GLY A 123 -2.37 7.62 -2.48
N PHE A 124 -3.03 6.48 -2.34
CA PHE A 124 -3.77 5.80 -3.39
C PHE A 124 -5.23 6.24 -3.33
N ASP A 125 -5.69 6.91 -4.38
CA ASP A 125 -6.99 7.58 -4.40
C ASP A 125 -7.92 6.95 -5.43
N ASN A 126 -8.76 6.05 -4.93
CA ASN A 126 -9.92 5.50 -5.62
C ASN A 126 -11.23 6.10 -5.08
N GLY A 127 -11.16 7.36 -4.63
CA GLY A 127 -12.27 8.14 -4.10
C GLY A 127 -13.23 8.65 -5.18
N ARG A 128 -14.30 9.32 -4.73
CA ARG A 128 -15.40 9.78 -5.58
C ARG A 128 -14.99 10.59 -6.79
N ASP A 129 -14.15 11.59 -6.60
CA ASP A 129 -13.82 12.52 -7.67
C ASP A 129 -13.06 11.80 -8.79
N TYR A 130 -12.20 10.85 -8.44
CA TYR A 130 -11.46 10.03 -9.40
C TYR A 130 -12.41 9.06 -10.14
N ILE A 131 -13.18 8.26 -9.39
CA ILE A 131 -14.09 7.27 -9.98
C ILE A 131 -15.12 7.91 -10.91
N ASN A 132 -15.77 9.00 -10.48
CA ASN A 132 -16.77 9.66 -11.33
C ASN A 132 -16.16 10.24 -12.61
N SER A 133 -14.88 10.65 -12.57
CA SER A 133 -14.19 11.15 -13.75
C SER A 133 -13.74 10.03 -14.69
N LYS A 134 -13.31 8.87 -14.18
CA LYS A 134 -12.73 7.79 -14.99
C LYS A 134 -13.73 6.72 -15.39
N TYR A 135 -14.69 6.42 -14.52
CA TYR A 135 -15.67 5.36 -14.65
C TYR A 135 -17.08 5.91 -14.34
N PRO A 136 -17.58 6.87 -15.14
CA PRO A 136 -18.84 7.54 -14.87
C PRO A 136 -20.00 6.53 -14.80
N GLY A 137 -20.75 6.55 -13.70
CA GLY A 137 -21.90 5.67 -13.48
C GLY A 137 -21.56 4.24 -13.07
N ALA A 138 -20.30 3.92 -12.76
CA ALA A 138 -19.94 2.60 -12.27
C ALA A 138 -20.59 2.30 -10.91
N ASP A 139 -21.11 1.07 -10.76
CA ASP A 139 -21.55 0.56 -9.46
C ASP A 139 -20.33 0.00 -8.71
N THR A 140 -19.83 0.76 -7.73
CA THR A 140 -18.68 0.32 -6.94
C THR A 140 -19.04 -0.67 -5.83
N THR A 141 -20.34 -0.97 -5.61
CA THR A 141 -20.81 -1.73 -4.45
C THR A 141 -21.04 -3.20 -4.75
N THR A 142 -21.55 -3.53 -5.95
CA THR A 142 -21.85 -4.92 -6.32
C THR A 142 -21.14 -5.38 -7.60
N ALA A 143 -20.81 -4.45 -8.51
CA ALA A 143 -20.14 -4.80 -9.74
C ALA A 143 -18.61 -4.83 -9.57
N SER A 144 -17.96 -5.76 -10.27
CA SER A 144 -16.51 -5.78 -10.40
C SER A 144 -16.01 -4.52 -11.10
N HIS A 145 -14.78 -4.13 -10.78
CA HIS A 145 -14.06 -3.07 -11.47
C HIS A 145 -13.94 -3.38 -12.97
N PRO A 146 -14.05 -2.38 -13.88
CA PRO A 146 -13.93 -2.60 -15.33
C PRO A 146 -12.60 -3.25 -15.76
N ASP A 147 -11.52 -2.92 -15.06
CA ASP A 147 -10.20 -3.55 -15.23
C ASP A 147 -10.02 -4.87 -14.43
N GLY A 148 -11.10 -5.41 -13.84
CA GLY A 148 -11.17 -6.72 -13.18
C GLY A 148 -11.24 -6.69 -11.64
N ASN A 149 -11.93 -7.67 -11.03
CA ASN A 149 -11.98 -7.90 -9.57
C ASN A 149 -12.53 -6.71 -8.75
N THR A 150 -12.04 -6.50 -7.53
CA THR A 150 -12.46 -5.48 -6.56
C THR A 150 -11.94 -4.07 -6.88
N TRP A 151 -12.53 -3.06 -6.24
CA TRP A 151 -12.22 -1.63 -6.41
C TRP A 151 -11.09 -1.13 -5.50
N ASP A 152 -10.16 -2.00 -5.09
CA ASP A 152 -9.15 -1.64 -4.08
C ASP A 152 -8.35 -0.40 -4.47
N ALA A 153 -7.99 0.44 -3.49
CA ALA A 153 -7.08 1.55 -3.75
C ALA A 153 -5.63 1.05 -3.85
N PHE A 154 -5.21 0.18 -2.93
CA PHE A 154 -3.90 -0.47 -2.97
C PHE A 154 -4.00 -1.96 -2.65
N VAL A 155 -3.28 -2.76 -3.43
CA VAL A 155 -3.07 -4.19 -3.20
C VAL A 155 -1.59 -4.50 -3.33
N HIS A 156 -1.01 -5.10 -2.29
CA HIS A 156 0.15 -5.96 -2.44
C HIS A 156 -0.32 -7.40 -2.30
N GLY A 157 -0.28 -8.23 -3.35
CA GLY A 157 -0.83 -9.58 -3.29
C GLY A 157 -0.62 -10.40 -4.57
N ALA A 158 -0.55 -11.72 -4.42
CA ALA A 158 -0.27 -12.63 -5.53
C ALA A 158 -1.40 -12.60 -6.58
N PRO A 159 -1.09 -12.58 -7.89
CA PRO A 159 -2.10 -12.50 -8.93
C PRO A 159 -2.94 -13.77 -9.17
N SER A 160 -2.76 -14.85 -8.39
CA SER A 160 -3.63 -16.03 -8.36
C SER A 160 -3.21 -16.99 -7.24
N THR A 161 -4.07 -17.96 -6.95
CA THR A 161 -3.96 -18.99 -5.88
C THR A 161 -2.53 -19.51 -5.66
N GLY A 162 -2.07 -19.48 -4.42
CA GLY A 162 -0.78 -20.01 -4.01
C GLY A 162 -0.34 -19.43 -2.66
N LEU A 163 0.57 -20.12 -1.97
CA LEU A 163 1.12 -19.68 -0.68
C LEU A 163 2.52 -19.03 -0.82
N GLU A 164 2.96 -18.74 -2.06
CA GLU A 164 4.25 -18.07 -2.29
C GLU A 164 4.22 -16.67 -1.66
N GLN A 165 5.20 -16.41 -0.79
CA GLN A 165 5.35 -15.12 -0.14
C GLN A 165 6.47 -14.33 -0.80
N ARG A 166 6.19 -13.06 -1.15
CA ARG A 166 7.23 -12.07 -1.43
C ARG A 166 7.85 -11.59 -0.12
N ASN A 167 9.06 -11.06 -0.18
CA ASN A 167 9.76 -10.63 1.01
C ASN A 167 9.84 -9.10 1.11
N GLY A 168 9.76 -8.55 2.33
CA GLY A 168 10.26 -7.20 2.62
C GLY A 168 9.38 -6.04 2.13
N LEU A 169 8.06 -6.16 2.19
CA LEU A 169 7.15 -5.02 1.93
C LEU A 169 7.32 -3.94 3.02
N VAL A 170 7.54 -2.69 2.62
CA VAL A 170 7.57 -1.54 3.52
C VAL A 170 6.56 -0.48 3.08
N LEU A 171 5.63 -0.12 3.95
CA LEU A 171 4.70 1.00 3.75
C LEU A 171 4.89 2.04 4.84
N ARG A 172 5.14 3.30 4.49
CA ARG A 172 5.22 4.41 5.48
C ARG A 172 4.44 5.64 5.05
N ASN A 173 3.59 6.17 5.95
CA ASN A 173 2.75 7.35 5.67
C ASN A 173 1.91 7.15 4.40
N VAL A 174 1.23 6.01 4.32
CA VAL A 174 0.43 5.61 3.15
C VAL A 174 -1.06 5.73 3.45
N ILE A 175 -1.83 6.29 2.51
CA ILE A 175 -3.29 6.41 2.63
C ILE A 175 -3.97 5.71 1.46
N GLY A 176 -4.94 4.84 1.74
CA GLY A 176 -5.89 4.32 0.75
C GLY A 176 -7.24 5.00 0.93
N LEU A 177 -7.78 5.62 -0.12
CA LEU A 177 -9.13 6.21 -0.14
C LEU A 177 -10.01 5.47 -1.15
N MET A 178 -11.15 4.99 -0.68
CA MET A 178 -12.16 4.31 -1.47
C MET A 178 -13.37 5.21 -1.73
N TYR A 179 -14.19 4.84 -2.72
CA TYR A 179 -15.35 5.60 -3.16
C TYR A 179 -16.34 5.87 -2.01
N THR A 180 -16.86 4.81 -1.37
CA THR A 180 -17.81 4.87 -0.24
C THR A 180 -17.44 3.81 0.80
N SER A 181 -18.12 3.81 1.96
CA SER A 181 -18.05 2.72 2.94
C SER A 181 -18.51 1.36 2.42
N GLN A 182 -19.25 1.30 1.31
CA GLN A 182 -19.79 0.06 0.75
C GLN A 182 -19.07 -0.35 -0.54
N ALA A 183 -18.03 0.38 -0.95
CA ALA A 183 -17.27 0.03 -2.14
C ALA A 183 -16.63 -1.35 -1.96
N LEU A 184 -16.85 -2.24 -2.92
CA LEU A 184 -16.37 -3.61 -2.92
C LEU A 184 -14.84 -3.63 -2.99
N GLY A 185 -14.18 -3.99 -1.89
CA GLY A 185 -12.73 -4.12 -1.81
C GLY A 185 -12.13 -3.47 -0.57
N HIS A 186 -10.86 -3.13 -0.68
CA HIS A 186 -10.00 -2.73 0.43
C HIS A 186 -9.41 -1.34 0.17
N ALA A 187 -9.39 -0.52 1.22
CA ALA A 187 -8.59 0.70 1.16
C ALA A 187 -7.10 0.35 1.05
N ILE A 188 -6.61 -0.60 1.86
CA ILE A 188 -5.24 -1.13 1.80
C ILE A 188 -5.30 -2.64 2.02
N LEU A 189 -4.95 -3.43 1.00
CA LEU A 189 -4.75 -4.87 1.12
C LEU A 189 -3.25 -5.20 1.04
N THR A 190 -2.74 -5.89 2.06
CA THR A 190 -1.39 -6.45 2.05
C THR A 190 -1.48 -7.95 2.31
N GLU A 191 -1.14 -8.76 1.33
CA GLU A 191 -1.22 -10.22 1.37
C GLU A 191 -0.04 -10.88 0.66
N GLY A 192 0.24 -12.14 1.04
CA GLY A 192 1.23 -12.97 0.35
C GLY A 192 2.67 -12.44 0.49
N TYR A 193 3.05 -11.97 1.68
CA TYR A 193 4.42 -11.56 1.96
C TYR A 193 4.91 -11.94 3.36
N SER A 194 6.23 -11.87 3.56
CA SER A 194 6.89 -12.00 4.87
C SER A 194 7.86 -10.87 5.16
N HIS A 195 8.24 -10.71 6.43
CA HIS A 195 9.23 -9.73 6.92
C HIS A 195 8.90 -8.28 6.58
N GLY A 196 7.62 -7.91 6.63
CA GLY A 196 7.19 -6.56 6.25
C GLY A 196 7.06 -5.59 7.41
N ARG A 197 6.96 -4.31 7.05
CA ARG A 197 6.84 -3.19 7.98
C ARG A 197 5.82 -2.17 7.50
N LEU A 198 4.83 -1.88 8.35
CA LEU A 198 3.78 -0.90 8.06
C LEU A 198 3.82 0.19 9.13
N ASP A 199 4.19 1.42 8.77
CA ASP A 199 4.25 2.56 9.71
C ASP A 199 3.29 3.67 9.25
N ASN A 200 2.34 4.09 10.09
CA ASN A 200 1.40 5.17 9.76
C ASN A 200 0.62 4.91 8.46
N VAL A 201 -0.17 3.83 8.44
CA VAL A 201 -0.97 3.42 7.28
C VAL A 201 -2.45 3.65 7.57
N THR A 202 -3.12 4.36 6.67
CA THR A 202 -4.53 4.77 6.84
C THR A 202 -5.41 4.19 5.73
N GLY A 203 -6.51 3.54 6.11
CA GLY A 203 -7.58 3.14 5.19
C GLY A 203 -8.86 3.96 5.42
N ILE A 204 -9.43 4.51 4.35
CA ILE A 204 -10.65 5.34 4.39
C ILE A 204 -11.68 4.79 3.40
N GLY A 205 -12.88 4.47 3.89
CA GLY A 205 -13.94 3.85 3.09
C GLY A 205 -13.66 2.38 2.77
N GLY A 206 -14.41 1.84 1.81
CA GLY A 206 -14.38 0.44 1.40
C GLY A 206 -15.14 -0.47 2.37
N SER A 207 -15.49 -1.67 1.91
CA SER A 207 -15.99 -2.70 2.82
C SER A 207 -14.94 -3.06 3.88
N HIS A 208 -13.65 -2.99 3.50
CA HIS A 208 -12.52 -3.30 4.37
C HIS A 208 -11.49 -2.16 4.38
N GLY A 209 -10.91 -1.89 5.55
CA GLY A 209 -9.94 -0.82 5.75
C GLY A 209 -8.53 -1.29 5.41
N VAL A 210 -7.76 -1.65 6.43
CA VAL A 210 -6.38 -2.16 6.30
C VAL A 210 -6.37 -3.66 6.56
N ILE A 211 -5.84 -4.45 5.63
CA ILE A 211 -5.78 -5.91 5.75
C ILE A 211 -4.33 -6.40 5.72
N ILE A 212 -4.01 -7.32 6.62
CA ILE A 212 -2.72 -7.97 6.73
C ILE A 212 -2.92 -9.49 6.65
N LYS A 213 -2.46 -10.09 5.54
CA LYS A 213 -2.40 -11.54 5.34
C LYS A 213 -0.97 -11.99 5.04
N ALA A 214 -0.15 -11.99 6.08
CA ALA A 214 1.30 -12.06 5.95
C ALA A 214 1.97 -12.64 7.17
N SER A 215 3.25 -13.00 7.02
CA SER A 215 4.07 -13.52 8.11
C SER A 215 5.14 -12.54 8.57
N ASP A 216 5.50 -12.57 9.84
CA ASP A 216 6.64 -11.82 10.40
C ASP A 216 6.55 -10.31 10.12
N VAL A 217 5.38 -9.72 10.40
CA VAL A 217 5.09 -8.31 10.11
C VAL A 217 5.08 -7.50 11.40
N VAL A 218 5.68 -6.31 11.35
CA VAL A 218 5.52 -5.29 12.39
C VAL A 218 4.77 -4.10 11.81
N ALA A 219 3.63 -3.78 12.40
CA ALA A 219 2.81 -2.64 12.04
C ALA A 219 2.71 -1.67 13.23
N THR A 220 2.79 -0.36 12.98
CA THR A 220 2.58 0.68 13.99
C THR A 220 1.79 1.85 13.40
N GLY A 221 0.83 2.40 14.16
CA GLY A 221 0.01 3.52 13.71
C GLY A 221 -0.89 3.13 12.54
N ILE A 222 -1.76 2.15 12.75
CA ILE A 222 -2.76 1.75 11.75
C ILE A 222 -4.06 2.50 12.03
N PHE A 223 -4.58 3.19 11.02
CA PHE A 223 -5.80 3.98 11.14
C PHE A 223 -6.85 3.50 10.14
N ALA A 224 -8.07 3.27 10.61
CA ALA A 224 -9.18 2.86 9.77
C ALA A 224 -10.41 3.75 10.01
N TYR A 225 -10.96 4.30 8.93
CA TYR A 225 -12.15 5.14 8.97
C TYR A 225 -13.22 4.74 7.95
N CYS A 226 -14.48 4.77 8.38
CA CYS A 226 -15.65 4.63 7.51
C CYS A 226 -15.77 3.28 6.76
N GLN A 227 -15.42 2.15 7.38
CA GLN A 227 -15.60 0.81 6.77
C GLN A 227 -16.97 0.22 7.10
N SER A 228 -17.56 -0.58 6.20
CA SER A 228 -18.81 -1.30 6.50
C SER A 228 -18.61 -2.64 7.18
N LYS A 229 -17.51 -3.36 6.91
CA LYS A 229 -17.26 -4.67 7.52
C LYS A 229 -16.14 -4.64 8.55
N ASN A 230 -14.92 -4.28 8.14
CA ASN A 230 -13.77 -4.39 9.03
C ASN A 230 -12.83 -3.19 8.94
N GLY A 231 -12.45 -2.62 10.08
CA GLY A 231 -11.41 -1.59 10.15
C GLY A 231 -10.01 -2.15 9.88
N LEU A 232 -9.59 -3.10 10.70
CA LEU A 232 -8.37 -3.90 10.53
C LEU A 232 -8.72 -5.39 10.49
N ILE A 233 -8.14 -6.15 9.55
CA ILE A 233 -8.18 -7.62 9.56
C ILE A 233 -6.76 -8.18 9.56
N ILE A 234 -6.52 -9.18 10.41
CA ILE A 234 -5.35 -10.06 10.35
C ILE A 234 -5.87 -11.48 10.09
N LYS A 235 -5.53 -12.05 8.93
CA LYS A 235 -6.05 -13.38 8.54
C LYS A 235 -5.11 -14.15 7.63
N ALA A 236 -5.17 -15.48 7.70
CA ALA A 236 -4.72 -16.35 6.61
C ALA A 236 -5.89 -16.61 5.65
N ASP A 237 -5.65 -17.23 4.50
CA ASP A 237 -6.64 -17.92 3.66
C ASP A 237 -5.96 -18.86 2.67
N GLY A 238 -6.73 -19.53 1.81
CA GLY A 238 -6.18 -20.42 0.77
C GLY A 238 -5.19 -19.77 -0.22
N SER A 239 -4.99 -18.45 -0.17
CA SER A 239 -4.04 -17.70 -1.00
C SER A 239 -2.97 -16.96 -0.18
N SER A 240 -2.93 -17.13 1.15
CA SER A 240 -1.98 -16.41 1.99
C SER A 240 -1.77 -17.07 3.36
N ASN A 241 -0.49 -17.19 3.76
CA ASN A 241 -0.14 -17.56 5.14
C ASN A 241 -0.17 -16.33 6.05
N CYS A 242 -0.52 -16.54 7.32
CA CYS A 242 -0.45 -15.51 8.36
C CYS A 242 0.21 -16.06 9.64
N GLY A 243 1.18 -15.33 10.18
CA GLY A 243 1.88 -15.71 11.42
C GLY A 243 2.82 -14.62 11.92
N ASN A 244 3.03 -14.53 13.24
CA ASN A 244 3.95 -13.53 13.82
C ASN A 244 3.69 -12.07 13.38
N VAL A 245 2.42 -11.65 13.37
CA VAL A 245 2.01 -10.27 13.07
C VAL A 245 1.89 -9.49 14.37
N PHE A 246 2.67 -8.41 14.50
CA PHE A 246 2.66 -7.52 15.64
C PHE A 246 2.09 -6.16 15.21
N VAL A 247 0.92 -5.79 15.75
CA VAL A 247 0.34 -4.46 15.51
C VAL A 247 0.40 -3.64 16.79
N HIS A 248 1.13 -2.53 16.72
CA HIS A 248 1.20 -1.50 17.75
C HIS A 248 0.30 -0.33 17.33
N ASP A 249 -0.46 0.25 18.27
CA ASP A 249 -1.22 1.48 18.03
C ASP A 249 -2.19 1.43 16.84
N PHE A 250 -3.26 0.65 16.99
CA PHE A 250 -4.39 0.67 16.06
C PHE A 250 -5.46 1.65 16.52
N THR A 251 -6.02 2.42 15.59
CA THR A 251 -7.19 3.26 15.80
C THR A 251 -8.25 2.99 14.73
N TYR A 252 -9.45 2.62 15.19
CA TYR A 252 -10.66 2.68 14.39
C TYR A 252 -11.50 3.88 14.81
N ALA A 253 -12.09 4.60 13.85
CA ALA A 253 -13.18 5.53 14.14
C ALA A 253 -14.21 5.57 13.01
N TYR A 254 -15.43 5.96 13.36
CA TYR A 254 -16.54 6.09 12.40
C TYR A 254 -16.21 6.98 11.20
N LYS A 255 -15.53 8.11 11.45
CA LYS A 255 -14.98 9.01 10.43
C LYS A 255 -13.79 9.80 10.97
N PRO A 256 -12.93 10.38 10.11
CA PRO A 256 -11.90 11.31 10.55
C PRO A 256 -12.52 12.56 11.19
N ARG A 257 -11.82 13.17 12.16
CA ARG A 257 -12.31 14.37 12.85
C ARG A 257 -12.56 15.50 11.87
N ASN A 258 -13.58 16.32 12.16
CA ASN A 258 -13.94 17.51 11.39
C ASN A 258 -14.20 17.25 9.89
N THR A 259 -14.69 16.05 9.56
CA THR A 259 -15.11 15.71 8.20
C THR A 259 -16.63 15.56 8.12
N SER A 260 -17.17 15.85 6.93
CA SER A 260 -18.55 15.60 6.53
C SER A 260 -18.52 14.77 5.25
N PRO A 261 -18.29 13.45 5.36
CA PRO A 261 -18.12 12.57 4.20
C PRO A 261 -19.30 12.69 3.24
N TRP A 262 -19.02 12.57 1.94
CA TRP A 262 -20.05 12.70 0.90
C TRP A 262 -21.01 11.50 0.88
N PHE A 263 -20.59 10.38 1.45
CA PHE A 263 -21.38 9.18 1.68
C PHE A 263 -21.73 9.06 3.16
N GLU A 264 -22.78 8.30 3.48
CA GLU A 264 -23.09 7.94 4.86
C GLU A 264 -22.01 6.99 5.39
N PRO A 265 -21.20 7.40 6.38
CA PRO A 265 -20.17 6.53 6.91
C PRO A 265 -20.82 5.32 7.58
N ALA A 266 -20.19 4.16 7.48
CA ALA A 266 -20.61 2.96 8.18
C ALA A 266 -19.82 2.76 9.48
N TYR A 267 -20.47 2.15 10.47
CA TYR A 267 -19.77 1.45 11.54
C TYR A 267 -19.39 0.07 11.01
N ALA A 268 -18.12 -0.29 11.15
CA ALA A 268 -17.64 -1.60 10.80
C ALA A 268 -18.30 -2.63 11.72
N GLU A 269 -18.74 -3.76 11.15
CA GLU A 269 -19.14 -4.95 11.92
C GLU A 269 -18.05 -5.31 12.96
N HIS A 270 -16.79 -5.18 12.57
CA HIS A 270 -15.62 -5.38 13.42
C HIS A 270 -14.61 -4.23 13.28
N GLY A 271 -14.30 -3.53 14.38
CA GLY A 271 -13.19 -2.55 14.38
C GLY A 271 -11.83 -3.24 14.11
N VAL A 272 -11.60 -4.37 14.77
CA VAL A 272 -10.50 -5.31 14.53
C VAL A 272 -11.10 -6.71 14.38
N ASP A 273 -10.62 -7.45 13.38
CA ASP A 273 -10.97 -8.85 13.17
C ASP A 273 -9.69 -9.70 13.06
N ILE A 274 -9.65 -10.78 13.83
CA ILE A 274 -8.58 -11.77 13.78
C ILE A 274 -9.25 -13.05 13.33
N ASP A 275 -9.12 -13.35 12.04
CA ASP A 275 -9.83 -14.45 11.39
C ASP A 275 -8.85 -15.60 11.10
N PRO A 276 -8.83 -16.65 11.95
CA PRO A 276 -8.00 -17.82 11.73
C PRO A 276 -8.63 -18.86 10.78
N ASN A 277 -9.86 -18.65 10.30
CA ASN A 277 -10.67 -19.69 9.65
C ASN A 277 -10.97 -19.38 8.17
N ALA A 278 -9.93 -19.24 7.34
CA ALA A 278 -10.13 -19.16 5.89
C ALA A 278 -9.39 -20.26 5.13
#